data_AF-A0A2N5AJS9-F1
#
_entry.id   AF-A0A2N5AJS9-F1
#
_cell.length_a   1.000
_cell.length_b   1.000
_cell.length_c   1.000
_cell.angle_alpha   90.00
_cell.angle_beta   90.00
_cell.angle_gamma   90.00
#
_symmetry.space_group_name_H-M   'P 1'
#
loop_
_entity.id
_entity.type
_entity.pdbx_description
1 polymer ?
#
loop_
_entity_poly.entity_id
_entity_poly.type
_entity_poly.pdbx_seq_one_letter_code
_entity_poly.pdbx_strand_id
1 'polypeptide(L)'
;MPENTSPSESPERQDERYDRQMFRILRNIDLNLLTIFEAVYVHKGIVNAAKILNITPSAISQSINKLRALFPDPLFIRKGQGVMPTAYATHLHQYISRGMEAFLSALDIAGSPHQQRVITIATTPGMGALLIP
;
A
#
# COMPACT_ATOMS: atom_id res chain seq x y z
N MET A 1 -24.36 -24.77 44.08
CA MET A 1 -24.34 -24.13 42.75
C MET A 1 -24.85 -22.71 42.92
N PRO A 2 -24.00 -21.67 42.81
CA PRO A 2 -24.44 -20.35 42.37
C PRO A 2 -23.94 -20.08 40.95
N GLU A 3 -24.84 -19.57 40.12
CA GLU A 3 -24.59 -18.98 38.81
C GLU A 3 -23.48 -17.92 38.90
N ASN A 4 -22.38 -18.16 38.19
CA ASN A 4 -21.44 -17.11 37.84
C ASN A 4 -21.80 -16.63 36.43
N THR A 5 -22.78 -15.74 36.34
CA THR A 5 -23.01 -14.96 35.12
C THR A 5 -21.99 -13.83 35.10
N SER A 6 -20.82 -14.08 34.53
CA SER A 6 -19.88 -13.02 34.16
C SER A 6 -20.59 -12.05 33.20
N PRO A 7 -20.55 -10.73 33.42
CA PRO A 7 -21.11 -9.79 32.48
C PRO A 7 -20.24 -9.76 31.23
N SER A 8 -20.89 -10.06 30.11
CA SER A 8 -20.47 -9.80 28.72
C SER A 8 -19.37 -8.74 28.59
N GLU A 9 -18.17 -9.14 28.18
CA GLU A 9 -17.15 -8.24 27.64
C GLU A 9 -17.74 -7.52 26.42
N SER A 10 -17.98 -6.21 26.56
CA SER A 10 -18.55 -5.36 25.53
C SER A 10 -17.58 -5.23 24.35
N PRO A 11 -17.96 -5.57 23.10
CA PRO A 11 -17.08 -5.61 21.92
C PRO A 11 -16.44 -4.25 21.57
N GLU A 12 -17.04 -3.14 21.99
CA GLU A 12 -16.59 -1.77 21.69
C GLU A 12 -15.19 -1.43 22.24
N ARG A 13 -14.73 -2.08 23.32
CA ARG A 13 -13.41 -1.80 23.92
C ARG A 13 -12.24 -2.42 23.15
N GLN A 14 -12.52 -3.44 22.32
CA GLN A 14 -11.51 -4.14 21.52
C GLN A 14 -11.14 -3.30 20.29
N ASP A 15 -12.14 -2.72 19.62
CA ASP A 15 -12.00 -1.94 18.38
C ASP A 15 -11.17 -0.66 18.60
N GLU A 16 -11.44 0.09 19.67
CA GLU A 16 -10.66 1.31 19.96
C GLU A 16 -9.18 1.02 20.28
N ARG A 17 -8.88 -0.15 20.83
CA ARG A 17 -7.51 -0.56 21.17
C ARG A 17 -6.76 -0.98 19.90
N TYR A 18 -7.45 -1.68 19.00
CA TYR A 18 -6.93 -2.06 17.69
C TYR A 18 -6.59 -0.82 16.84
N ASP A 19 -7.51 0.14 16.75
CA ASP A 19 -7.32 1.37 15.98
C ASP A 19 -6.09 2.16 16.47
N ARG A 20 -6.00 2.40 17.79
CA ARG A 20 -4.86 3.11 18.38
C ARG A 20 -3.54 2.40 18.12
N GLN A 21 -3.51 1.07 18.23
CA GLN A 21 -2.31 0.29 17.97
C GLN A 21 -1.93 0.30 16.49
N MET A 22 -2.92 0.19 15.59
CA MET A 22 -2.71 0.22 14.15
C MET A 22 -2.15 1.57 13.69
N PHE A 23 -2.71 2.69 14.18
CA PHE A 23 -2.18 4.03 13.86
C PHE A 23 -0.77 4.25 14.39
N ARG A 24 -0.39 3.65 15.52
CA ARG A 24 1.00 3.69 16.01
C ARG A 24 1.93 2.92 15.07
N ILE A 25 1.58 1.71 14.69
CA ILE A 25 2.41 0.89 13.78
C ILE A 25 2.60 1.62 12.43
N LEU A 26 1.52 2.16 11.86
CA LEU A 26 1.58 2.88 10.58
C LEU A 26 2.40 4.18 10.68
N ARG A 27 2.31 4.92 11.80
CA ARG A 27 3.11 6.14 12.00
C ARG A 27 4.61 5.86 12.16
N ASN A 28 4.96 4.67 12.64
CA ASN A 28 6.34 4.23 12.80
C ASN A 28 6.96 3.74 11.49
N ILE A 29 6.16 3.51 10.44
CA ILE A 29 6.64 3.07 9.13
C ILE A 29 6.68 4.29 8.20
N ASP A 30 7.86 4.62 7.70
CA ASP A 30 8.02 5.62 6.65
C ASP A 30 7.53 5.02 5.31
N LEU A 31 6.39 5.51 4.83
CA LEU A 31 5.77 5.05 3.59
C LEU A 31 6.68 5.24 2.36
N ASN A 32 7.58 6.23 2.39
CA ASN A 32 8.55 6.42 1.32
C ASN A 32 9.53 5.25 1.21
N LEU A 33 9.80 4.55 2.32
CA LEU A 33 10.60 3.32 2.29
C LEU A 33 9.90 2.22 1.49
N LEU A 34 8.57 2.12 1.55
CA LEU A 34 7.80 1.14 0.77
C LEU A 34 7.87 1.47 -0.73
N THR A 35 7.79 2.75 -1.10
CA THR A 35 7.97 3.20 -2.49
C THR A 35 9.38 2.89 -3.02
N ILE A 36 10.41 3.13 -2.20
CA ILE A 36 11.80 2.81 -2.55
C ILE A 36 12.00 1.30 -2.70
N PHE A 37 11.43 0.51 -1.79
CA PHE A 37 11.44 -0.94 -1.88
C PHE A 37 10.84 -1.41 -3.22
N GLU A 38 9.66 -0.91 -3.58
CA GLU A 38 8.97 -1.29 -4.81
C GLU A 38 9.80 -0.95 -6.04
N ALA A 39 10.37 0.26 -6.10
CA ALA A 39 11.20 0.67 -7.24
C ALA A 39 12.44 -0.23 -7.38
N VAL A 40 13.10 -0.58 -6.27
CA VAL A 40 14.26 -1.49 -6.30
C VAL A 40 13.86 -2.90 -6.71
N TYR A 41 12.69 -3.37 -6.26
CA TYR A 41 12.13 -4.67 -6.63
C TYR A 41 11.82 -4.76 -8.13
N VAL A 42 11.07 -3.78 -8.67
CA VAL A 42 10.64 -3.73 -10.07
C VAL A 42 11.83 -3.57 -11.02
N HIS A 43 12.75 -2.65 -10.71
CA HIS A 43 13.88 -2.33 -11.59
C HIS A 43 15.15 -3.17 -11.34
N LYS A 44 15.11 -4.09 -10.36
CA LYS A 44 16.20 -5.03 -10.00
C LYS A 44 17.57 -4.37 -9.85
N GLY A 45 17.61 -3.13 -9.37
CA GLY A 45 18.81 -2.32 -9.40
C GLY A 45 18.69 -1.00 -8.65
N ILE A 46 19.66 -0.71 -7.77
CA ILE A 46 19.71 0.54 -7.00
C ILE A 46 19.84 1.75 -7.91
N VAL A 47 20.71 1.69 -8.92
CA VAL A 47 20.97 2.81 -9.84
C VAL A 47 19.75 3.09 -10.73
N ASN A 48 19.06 2.05 -11.19
CA ASN A 48 17.85 2.22 -12.02
C ASN A 48 16.69 2.78 -11.20
N ALA A 49 16.48 2.25 -9.98
CA ALA A 49 15.49 2.79 -9.06
C ALA A 49 15.76 4.26 -8.70
N ALA A 50 17.03 4.64 -8.53
CA ALA A 50 17.44 6.02 -8.24
C ALA A 50 17.04 6.98 -9.36
N LYS A 51 17.21 6.55 -10.62
CA LYS A 51 16.78 7.33 -11.79
C LYS A 51 15.26 7.50 -11.83
N ILE A 52 14.50 6.43 -11.58
CA ILE A 52 13.03 6.44 -11.63
C ILE A 52 12.43 7.30 -10.53
N LEU A 53 12.98 7.20 -9.31
CA LEU A 53 12.52 7.97 -8.16
C LEU A 53 13.13 9.39 -8.10
N ASN A 54 14.00 9.76 -9.05
CA ASN A 54 14.71 11.03 -9.10
C ASN A 54 15.45 11.37 -7.78
N ILE A 55 16.11 10.38 -7.19
CA ILE A 55 16.90 10.51 -5.96
C ILE A 55 18.29 9.90 -6.15
N THR A 56 19.20 10.14 -5.20
CA THR A 56 20.57 9.60 -5.30
C THR A 56 20.62 8.10 -4.96
N PRO A 57 21.53 7.32 -5.58
CA PRO A 57 21.77 5.93 -5.20
C PRO A 57 22.15 5.74 -3.72
N SER A 58 22.78 6.76 -3.11
CA SER A 58 23.10 6.78 -1.68
C SER A 58 21.83 6.84 -0.82
N ALA A 59 20.87 7.70 -1.18
CA ALA A 59 19.58 7.78 -0.50
C ALA A 59 18.82 6.44 -0.56
N ILE A 60 18.80 5.78 -1.71
CA ILE A 60 18.21 4.43 -1.83
C ILE A 60 18.92 3.43 -0.93
N SER A 61 20.26 3.42 -0.94
CA SER A 61 21.04 2.50 -0.11
C SER A 61 20.75 2.68 1.39
N GLN A 62 20.62 3.93 1.84
CA GLN A 62 20.24 4.25 3.21
C GLN A 62 18.82 3.78 3.53
N SER A 63 17.86 4.00 2.63
CA SER A 63 16.48 3.54 2.79
C SER A 63 16.38 2.01 2.83
N ILE A 64 17.15 1.30 2.01
CA ILE A 64 17.24 -0.17 2.05
C ILE A 64 17.83 -0.66 3.37
N ASN A 65 18.81 0.05 3.94
CA ASN A 65 19.32 -0.28 5.28
C ASN A 65 18.27 -0.04 6.37
N LYS A 66 17.47 1.03 6.28
CA LYS A 66 16.34 1.25 7.20
C LYS A 66 15.28 0.15 7.07
N LEU A 67 14.95 -0.25 5.84
CA LEU A 67 14.04 -1.37 5.59
C LEU A 67 14.54 -2.68 6.21
N ARG A 68 15.85 -2.95 6.11
CA ARG A 68 16.46 -4.12 6.76
C ARG A 68 16.37 -4.10 8.29
N ALA A 69 16.22 -2.94 8.92
CA ALA A 69 16.00 -2.84 10.35
C ALA A 69 14.53 -3.04 10.74
N LEU A 70 13.59 -2.82 9.82
CA LEU A 70 12.15 -3.00 10.03
C LEU A 70 11.68 -4.44 9.75
N PHE A 71 12.31 -5.11 8.79
CA PHE A 71 11.93 -6.46 8.38
C PHE A 71 12.89 -7.51 8.96
N PRO A 72 12.36 -8.67 9.37
CA PRO A 72 13.15 -9.73 10.00
C PRO A 72 14.13 -10.41 9.02
N ASP A 73 13.85 -10.36 7.72
CA ASP A 73 14.60 -11.06 6.69
C ASP A 73 15.30 -10.10 5.71
N PRO A 74 16.45 -10.51 5.13
CA PRO A 74 17.11 -9.74 4.09
C PRO A 74 16.21 -9.61 2.86
N LEU A 75 15.95 -8.37 2.42
CA LEU A 75 15.09 -8.09 1.27
C LEU A 75 15.80 -8.32 -0.08
N PHE A 76 17.09 -8.00 -0.15
CA PHE A 76 17.85 -8.05 -1.39
C PHE A 76 19.25 -8.61 -1.15
N ILE A 77 19.68 -9.48 -2.05
CA ILE A 77 21.02 -10.06 -2.11
C ILE A 77 21.79 -9.50 -3.30
N ARG A 78 23.11 -9.36 -3.17
CA ARG A 78 23.96 -8.95 -4.30
C ARG A 78 24.16 -10.13 -5.24
N LYS A 79 23.94 -9.91 -6.55
CA LYS A 79 24.20 -10.89 -7.60
C LYS A 79 24.86 -10.20 -8.78
N GLY A 80 26.16 -10.43 -8.96
CA GLY A 80 26.96 -9.77 -9.99
C GLY A 80 26.98 -8.24 -9.80
N GLN A 81 26.65 -7.50 -10.86
CA GLN A 81 26.56 -6.03 -10.86
C GLN A 81 25.22 -5.50 -10.33
N GLY A 82 24.30 -6.37 -9.90
CA GLY A 82 22.93 -6.01 -9.51
C GLY A 82 22.51 -6.51 -8.14
N VAL A 83 21.23 -6.28 -7.85
CA VAL A 83 20.54 -6.79 -6.66
C VAL A 83 19.42 -7.72 -7.08
N MET A 84 19.25 -8.82 -6.37
CA MET A 84 18.17 -9.78 -6.59
C MET A 84 17.27 -9.81 -5.36
N PRO A 85 15.94 -9.75 -5.52
CA PRO A 85 15.01 -9.87 -4.40
C PRO A 85 15.06 -11.29 -3.83
N THR A 86 14.85 -11.39 -2.51
CA THR A 86 14.69 -12.68 -1.83
C THR A 86 13.24 -13.18 -1.95
N ALA A 87 13.00 -14.43 -1.52
CA ALA A 87 11.64 -14.97 -1.43
C ALA A 87 10.75 -14.10 -0.52
N TYR A 88 11.32 -13.62 0.60
CA TYR A 88 10.61 -12.71 1.51
C TYR A 88 10.25 -11.38 0.85
N ALA A 89 11.18 -10.77 0.10
CA ALA A 89 10.87 -9.55 -0.65
C ALA A 89 9.80 -9.79 -1.73
N THR A 90 9.81 -10.94 -2.39
CA THR A 90 8.78 -11.31 -3.38
C THR A 90 7.40 -11.38 -2.74
N HIS A 91 7.29 -12.00 -1.56
CA HIS A 91 6.06 -12.04 -0.79
C HIS A 91 5.63 -10.62 -0.39
N LEU A 92 6.54 -9.83 0.16
CA LEU A 92 6.27 -8.46 0.61
C LEU A 92 5.76 -7.56 -0.52
N HIS A 93 6.37 -7.67 -1.71
CA HIS A 93 5.94 -6.95 -2.91
C HIS A 93 4.46 -7.19 -3.25
N GLN A 94 3.95 -8.42 -3.13
CA GLN A 94 2.54 -8.70 -3.44
C GLN A 94 1.56 -7.92 -2.56
N TYR A 95 1.90 -7.72 -1.27
CA TYR A 95 1.06 -6.95 -0.36
C TYR A 95 1.25 -5.45 -0.53
N ILE A 96 2.48 -4.99 -0.67
CA ILE A 96 2.78 -3.56 -0.84
C ILE A 96 2.19 -3.04 -2.15
N SER A 97 2.35 -3.77 -3.25
CA SER A 97 1.83 -3.40 -4.57
C SER A 97 0.31 -3.21 -4.53
N ARG A 98 -0.44 -4.19 -3.98
CA ARG A 98 -1.89 -4.09 -3.78
C ARG A 98 -2.29 -2.93 -2.87
N GLY A 99 -1.53 -2.68 -1.80
CA GLY A 99 -1.78 -1.55 -0.90
C GLY A 99 -1.60 -0.21 -1.61
N MET A 100 -0.55 -0.06 -2.42
CA MET A 100 -0.33 1.13 -3.23
C MET A 100 -1.41 1.33 -4.29
N GLU A 101 -1.86 0.26 -4.96
CA GLU A 101 -3.01 0.32 -5.87
C GLU A 101 -4.26 0.83 -5.14
N ALA A 102 -4.56 0.30 -3.96
CA ALA A 102 -5.68 0.75 -3.15
C ALA A 102 -5.56 2.23 -2.76
N PHE A 103 -4.36 2.71 -2.38
CA PHE A 103 -4.13 4.13 -2.09
C PHE A 103 -4.31 5.01 -3.33
N LEU A 104 -3.79 4.59 -4.48
CA LEU A 104 -3.93 5.33 -5.74
C LEU A 104 -5.39 5.39 -6.20
N SER A 105 -6.15 4.31 -6.02
CA SER A 105 -7.60 4.27 -6.28
C SER A 105 -8.37 5.18 -5.33
N ALA A 106 -8.05 5.16 -4.03
CA ALA A 106 -8.72 5.99 -3.03
C ALA A 106 -8.48 7.48 -3.24
N LEU A 107 -7.28 7.85 -3.72
CA LEU A 107 -6.91 9.24 -3.98
C LEU A 107 -7.44 9.77 -5.32
N ASP A 108 -8.05 8.92 -6.17
CA ASP A 108 -8.46 9.22 -7.56
C ASP A 108 -7.32 9.80 -8.44
N ILE A 109 -6.06 9.72 -7.96
CA ILE A 109 -4.88 10.26 -8.65
C ILE A 109 -4.57 9.44 -9.91
N ALA A 110 -4.85 8.13 -9.87
CA ALA A 110 -4.68 7.26 -11.02
C ALA A 110 -5.84 7.32 -12.02
N GLY A 111 -6.89 8.13 -11.74
CA GLY A 111 -8.07 8.25 -12.57
C GLY A 111 -8.73 6.89 -12.77
N SER A 112 -9.44 6.38 -11.77
CA SER A 112 -10.14 5.10 -11.94
C SER A 112 -11.32 5.30 -12.90
N PRO A 113 -11.35 4.73 -14.12
CA PRO A 113 -12.53 4.83 -15.00
C PRO A 113 -13.73 4.04 -14.45
N HIS A 114 -13.56 3.32 -13.34
CA HIS A 114 -14.52 2.39 -12.76
C HIS A 114 -15.31 2.93 -11.57
N GLN A 115 -15.17 4.20 -11.21
CA GLN A 115 -16.21 4.79 -10.36
C GLN A 115 -17.46 4.88 -11.21
N GLN A 116 -18.41 3.95 -11.03
CA GLN A 116 -19.76 4.04 -11.60
C GLN A 116 -20.38 5.35 -11.12
N ARG A 117 -20.13 6.43 -11.85
CA ARG A 117 -20.75 7.72 -11.61
C ARG A 117 -22.10 7.67 -12.30
N VAL A 118 -23.17 7.66 -11.50
CA VAL A 118 -24.50 7.92 -12.00
C VAL A 118 -24.54 9.40 -12.40
N ILE A 119 -24.51 9.66 -13.70
CA ILE A 119 -24.70 11.01 -14.23
C ILE A 119 -26.20 11.20 -14.43
N THR A 120 -26.81 12.04 -13.60
CA THR A 120 -28.22 12.42 -13.79
C THR A 120 -28.31 13.41 -14.94
N ILE A 121 -28.88 12.98 -16.06
CA ILE A 121 -29.13 13.84 -17.22
C ILE A 121 -30.60 14.27 -17.19
N ALA A 122 -30.85 15.56 -16.96
CA ALA A 122 -32.17 16.15 -17.18
C ALA A 122 -32.30 16.52 -18.65
N THR A 123 -33.29 15.96 -19.34
CA THR A 123 -33.53 16.22 -20.76
C THR A 123 -35.02 16.33 -21.04
N THR A 124 -35.38 16.96 -22.16
CA THR A 124 -36.77 16.97 -22.63
C THR A 124 -37.15 15.59 -23.17
N PRO A 125 -38.43 15.18 -23.10
CA PRO A 125 -38.86 13.84 -23.49
C PRO A 125 -38.40 13.40 -24.89
N GLY A 126 -38.39 14.33 -25.86
CA GLY A 126 -37.97 14.04 -27.23
C GLY A 126 -36.47 13.73 -27.39
N MET A 127 -35.61 14.36 -26.58
CA MET A 127 -34.16 14.11 -26.61
C MET A 127 -33.78 12.87 -25.80
N GLY A 128 -34.52 12.57 -24.72
CA GLY A 128 -34.31 11.35 -23.93
C GLY A 128 -34.58 10.07 -24.72
N ALA A 129 -35.58 10.07 -25.60
CA ALA A 129 -35.92 8.93 -26.47
C ALA A 129 -34.85 8.61 -27.54
N LEU A 130 -33.96 9.57 -27.85
CA LEU A 130 -32.87 9.39 -28.81
C LEU A 130 -31.57 8.89 -28.14
N LEU A 131 -31.43 9.11 -26.83
CA LEU A 131 -30.20 8.88 -26.07
C LEU A 131 -30.16 7.55 -25.32
N ILE A 132 -31.33 6.93 -25.07
CA ILE A 132 -31.42 5.59 -24.48
C ILE A 132 -31.43 4.58 -25.65
N PRO A 133 -30.56 3.55 -25.63
CA PRO A 133 -30.51 2.54 -26.69
C PRO A 133 -31.77 1.69 -26.78
#